data_AF-A0A1Q4XEA4-F1
#
_entry.id   AF-A0A1Q4XEA4-F1
#
_cell.length_a   1.000
_cell.length_b   1.000
_cell.length_c   1.000
_cell.angle_alpha   90.00
_cell.angle_beta   90.00
_cell.angle_gamma   90.00
#
_symmetry.space_group_name_H-M   'P 1'
#
loop_
_entity.id
_entity.type
_entity.pdbx_description
1 polymer ?
#
loop_
_entity_poly.entity_id
_entity_poly.type
_entity_poly.pdbx_seq_one_letter_code
_entity_poly.pdbx_strand_id
1 'polypeptide(L)' 'MSTPVPRDAPGPDLPTGLYDSLSEALRSRPRHAGEAHAALREADRLLSLLDTHLRAGGLLPEPWRFAGSGRDG' A
#
# COMPACT_ATOMS: atom_id res chain seq x y z
N MET A 1 -29.24 3.77 0.75
CA MET A 1 -28.44 4.93 0.32
C MET A 1 -27.01 4.69 0.82
N SER A 2 -26.16 4.07 0.02
CA SER A 2 -24.75 3.84 0.40
C SER A 2 -23.91 5.02 -0.06
N THR A 3 -23.38 5.78 0.89
CA THR A 3 -22.44 6.87 0.62
C THR A 3 -21.10 6.29 0.15
N PRO A 4 -20.55 6.73 -1.00
CA PRO A 4 -19.19 6.37 -1.38
C PRO A 4 -18.22 7.06 -0.42
N VAL A 5 -17.40 6.27 0.27
CA VAL A 5 -16.29 6.80 1.08
C VAL A 5 -15.28 7.46 0.14
N PRO A 6 -14.90 8.73 0.38
CA PRO A 6 -13.85 9.37 -0.39
C PRO A 6 -12.52 8.67 -0.08
N ARG A 7 -11.88 8.12 -1.11
CA ARG A 7 -10.63 7.35 -1.03
C ARG A 7 -9.38 8.22 -0.78
N ASP A 8 -9.58 9.52 -0.52
CA ASP A 8 -8.54 10.55 -0.47
C ASP A 8 -8.34 11.17 0.93
N ALA A 9 -8.83 10.53 1.99
CA ALA A 9 -8.53 10.98 3.35
C ALA A 9 -7.22 10.32 3.84
N PRO A 10 -6.10 11.06 3.99
CA PRO A 10 -4.94 10.58 4.74
C PRO A 10 -5.30 10.55 6.24
N GLY A 11 -6.07 9.55 6.65
CA GLY A 11 -6.33 9.20 8.04
C GLY A 11 -5.10 8.52 8.69
N PRO A 12 -5.15 8.25 10.01
CA PRO A 12 -4.03 7.78 10.86
C PRO A 12 -3.45 6.38 10.53
N ASP A 13 -3.63 5.92 9.30
CA ASP A 13 -3.31 4.61 8.76
C ASP A 13 -2.22 4.73 7.68
N LEU A 14 -1.16 5.50 7.97
CA LEU A 14 0.03 5.65 7.12
C LEU A 14 0.49 4.32 6.46
N PRO A 15 0.64 3.18 7.19
CA PRO A 15 1.05 1.92 6.58
C PRO A 15 0.02 1.35 5.61
N THR A 16 -1.27 1.52 5.89
CA THR A 16 -2.36 1.06 5.03
C THR A 16 -2.47 1.91 3.77
N GLY A 17 -2.31 3.23 3.88
CA GLY A 17 -2.26 4.13 2.72
C GLY A 17 -1.04 3.90 1.81
N LEU A 18 0.13 3.58 2.40
CA LEU A 18 1.32 3.20 1.65
C LEU A 18 1.11 1.88 0.89
N TYR A 19 0.48 0.88 1.53
CA TYR A 19 0.17 -0.40 0.90
C TYR A 19 -0.86 -0.27 -0.24
N ASP A 20 -1.90 0.55 -0.05
CA ASP A 20 -2.90 0.81 -1.09
C ASP A 20 -2.27 1.50 -2.30
N SER A 21 -1.45 2.53 -2.06
CA SER A 21 -0.75 3.25 -3.13
C SER A 21 0.24 2.35 -3.89
N LEU A 22 0.98 1.49 -3.17
CA LEU A 22 1.87 0.48 -3.78
C LEU A 22 1.08 -0.50 -4.66
N SER A 23 -0.05 -1.00 -4.14
CA SER A 23 -0.90 -1.95 -4.86
C SER A 23 -1.51 -1.33 -6.11
N GLU A 24 -1.90 -0.06 -6.07
CA GLU A 24 -2.39 0.66 -7.25
C GLU A 24 -1.29 0.89 -8.29
N ALA A 25 -0.09 1.28 -7.86
CA ALA A 25 1.07 1.42 -8.75
C ALA A 25 1.39 0.09 -9.47
N LEU A 26 1.33 -1.04 -8.75
CA LEU A 26 1.56 -2.38 -9.32
C LEU A 26 0.41 -2.90 -10.18
N ARG A 27 -0.83 -2.47 -9.93
CA ARG A 27 -1.99 -2.81 -10.79
C ARG A 27 -2.05 -2.01 -12.07
N SER A 28 -1.32 -0.90 -12.15
CA SER A 28 -1.22 -0.13 -13.38
C SER A 28 -0.73 -1.02 -14.52
N ARG A 29 -1.46 -1.02 -15.64
CA ARG A 29 -1.06 -1.72 -16.87
C ARG A 29 -0.47 -0.69 -17.84
N PRO A 30 0.85 -0.44 -17.78
CA PRO A 30 1.50 0.55 -18.63
C PRO A 30 1.42 0.11 -20.10
N ARG A 31 1.23 1.09 -21.00
CA ARG A 31 1.15 0.82 -22.45
C ARG A 31 2.53 0.82 -23.10
N HIS A 32 3.53 1.44 -22.47
CA HIS A 32 4.89 1.56 -22.97
C HIS A 32 5.93 1.34 -21.86
N ALA A 33 7.14 0.94 -22.24
CA ALA A 33 8.22 0.62 -21.31
C ALA A 33 8.62 1.79 -20.38
N GLY A 34 8.53 3.04 -20.85
CA GLY A 34 8.79 4.23 -20.03
C GLY A 34 7.79 4.43 -18.89
N GLU A 35 6.50 4.19 -19.15
CA GLU A 35 5.44 4.22 -18.13
C GLU A 35 5.60 3.05 -17.15
N ALA A 36 5.99 1.88 -17.65
CA ALA A 36 6.28 0.72 -16.79
C ALA A 36 7.43 1.01 -15.84
N HIS A 37 8.50 1.62 -16.34
CA HIS A 37 9.65 1.97 -15.52
C HIS A 37 9.31 3.05 -14.48
N ALA A 38 8.48 4.03 -14.84
CA ALA A 38 8.00 5.04 -13.89
C ALA A 38 7.12 4.44 -12.79
N ALA A 39 6.17 3.55 -13.15
CA ALA A 39 5.32 2.86 -12.19
C ALA A 39 6.11 1.96 -11.23
N LEU A 40 7.11 1.24 -11.75
CA LEU A 40 8.00 0.41 -10.93
C LEU A 40 8.87 1.23 -9.99
N ARG A 41 9.40 2.39 -10.43
CA ARG A 41 10.17 3.28 -9.54
C ARG A 41 9.31 3.88 -8.43
N GLU A 42 8.06 4.23 -8.73
CA GLU A 42 7.15 4.73 -7.71
C GLU A 42 6.77 3.63 -6.72
N ALA A 43 6.51 2.41 -7.20
CA ALA A 43 6.29 1.24 -6.36
C ALA A 43 7.50 0.95 -5.44
N ASP A 44 8.72 1.00 -5.97
CA ASP A 44 9.95 0.77 -5.20
C ASP A 44 10.15 1.82 -4.08
N ARG A 45 9.84 3.09 -4.38
CA ARG A 45 9.86 4.17 -3.39
C ARG A 45 8.84 3.94 -2.26
N LEU A 46 7.60 3.60 -2.61
CA LEU A 46 6.54 3.33 -1.64
C LEU A 46 6.85 2.10 -0.79
N LEU A 47 7.44 1.06 -1.39
CA LEU A 47 7.91 -0.13 -0.69
C LEU A 47 9.04 0.21 0.29
N SER A 48 9.99 1.05 -0.11
CA SER A 48 11.10 1.47 0.76
C SER A 48 10.61 2.27 1.98
N LEU A 49 9.61 3.13 1.79
CA LEU A 49 8.96 3.86 2.88
C LEU A 49 8.22 2.91 3.83
N LEU A 50 7.52 1.92 3.28
CA LEU A 50 6.82 0.90 4.06
C LEU A 50 7.83 0.02 4.84
N ASP A 51 8.90 -0.46 4.20
CA ASP A 51 9.95 -1.26 4.85
C ASP A 51 10.62 -0.48 5.98
N THR A 52 10.94 0.79 5.76
CA THR A 52 11.49 1.67 6.81
C THR A 52 10.52 1.82 7.98
N HIS A 53 9.24 2.03 7.71
CA HIS A 53 8.20 2.15 8.74
C HIS A 53 8.07 0.85 9.55
N LEU A 54 8.11 -0.30 8.89
CA LEU A 54 8.04 -1.61 9.54
C LEU A 54 9.27 -1.90 10.40
N ARG A 55 10.48 -1.59 9.90
CA ARG A 55 11.73 -1.73 10.66
C ARG A 55 11.79 -0.81 11.87
N ALA A 56 11.15 0.36 11.81
CA ALA A 56 11.02 1.27 12.93
C ALA A 56 10.04 0.79 14.01
N GLY A 57 9.42 -0.38 13.84
CA GLY A 57 8.37 -0.88 14.75
C GLY A 57 7.02 -0.20 14.51
N GLY A 58 6.84 0.43 13.34
CA GLY A 58 5.59 1.02 12.91
C GLY A 58 4.48 -0.03 12.77
N LEU A 59 3.25 0.46 12.75
CA LEU A 59 2.09 -0.40 12.68
C LEU A 59 2.07 -1.16 11.36
N LEU A 60 1.73 -2.45 11.42
CA LEU A 60 1.50 -3.25 10.23
C LEU A 60 0.28 -2.72 9.45
N PRO A 61 0.32 -2.74 8.10
CA PRO A 61 -0.85 -2.48 7.28
C PRO A 61 -2.02 -3.37 7.70
N GLU A 62 -3.23 -2.82 7.62
CA GLU A 62 -4.48 -3.54 7.91
C GLU A 62 -4.55 -4.96 7.29
N PRO A 63 -4.22 -5.20 6.00
CA PRO A 63 -4.28 -6.55 5.43
C PRO A 63 -3.29 -7.55 6.04
N TRP A 64 -2.18 -7.07 6.61
CA TRP A 64 -1.15 -7.93 7.20
C TRP A 64 -1.41 -8.20 8.68
N ARG A 65 -2.11 -7.29 9.36
CA ARG A 65 -2.58 -7.51 10.74
C ARG A 65 -3.48 -8.73 10.86
N PHE A 66 -4.38 -8.93 9.89
CA PHE A 66 -5.33 -10.06 9.89
C PHE A 66 -4.76 -11.35 9.29
N ALA A 67 -3.74 -11.26 8.42
CA ALA A 67 -3.08 -12.45 7.87
C ALA A 67 -2.31 -13.26 8.95
N GLY A 68 -1.81 -12.58 9.99
CA GLY A 68 -1.14 -13.20 11.14
C GLY A 68 -2.09 -13.76 12.20
N SER A 69 -3.33 -13.26 12.30
CA SER A 69 -4.34 -13.76 13.25
C SER A 69 -5.09 -15.00 12.74
N GLY A 70 -4.81 -15.44 11.50
CA GLY A 70 -5.36 -16.66 10.90
C GLY A 70 -4.65 -17.96 11.31
N ARG A 71 -3.87 -17.94 12.39
CA ARG A 71 -3.32 -19.15 13.02
C ARG A 71 -3.82 -19.26 14.45
N ASP A 72 -5.13 -19.39 14.60
CA ASP A 72 -5.78 -19.93 15.80
C ASP A 72 -7.05 -20.68 15.36
N GLY A 73 -7.08 -21.99 15.59
CA GLY A 73 -8.27 -22.85 15.49
C GLY A 73 -8.14 -24.06 14.58
#